data_AF-A0A4D7AEW3-F1
#
_entry.id   AF-A0A4D7AEW3-F1
#
_cell.length_a   1.000
_cell.length_b   1.000
_cell.length_c   1.000
_cell.angle_alpha   90.00
_cell.angle_beta   90.00
_cell.angle_gamma   90.00
#
_symmetry.space_group_name_H-M   'P 1'
#
loop_
_entity.id
_entity.type
_entity.pdbx_description
1 polymer ?
#
loop_
_entity_poly.entity_id
_entity_poly.type
_entity_poly.pdbx_seq_one_letter_code
_entity_poly.pdbx_strand_id
1 'polypeptide(L)'
;MCDNRQKEEIEVRAFLVGRRPCRGVPVDYFLLVEEWDALWECYGIRVESGGERTEIPGITASQSGILSLLSKLMRGSVTPVAARDVVEDWLLE
;
A
#
# COMPACT_ATOMS: atom_id res chain seq x y z
N MET A 1 4.24 9.00 -10.50
CA MET A 1 3.91 7.56 -10.46
C MET A 1 5.06 6.81 -11.08
N CYS A 2 5.53 5.74 -10.45
CA CYS A 2 6.64 4.95 -10.98
C CYS A 2 6.27 4.46 -12.40
N ASP A 3 7.17 4.68 -13.36
CA ASP A 3 6.92 4.51 -14.79
C ASP A 3 6.61 3.04 -15.11
N ASN A 4 5.46 2.78 -15.73
CA ASN A 4 4.89 1.44 -15.87
C ASN A 4 5.42 0.72 -17.13
N ARG A 5 6.73 0.81 -17.41
CA ARG A 5 7.35 0.22 -18.59
C ARG A 5 8.46 -0.76 -18.22
N GLN A 6 8.20 -1.99 -18.65
CA GLN A 6 9.10 -3.13 -18.82
C GLN A 6 9.02 -4.17 -17.70
N LYS A 7 8.69 -5.37 -18.18
CA LYS A 7 8.35 -6.59 -17.47
C LYS A 7 9.65 -7.33 -17.16
N GLU A 8 10.57 -6.66 -16.48
CA GLU A 8 11.69 -7.32 -15.80
C GLU A 8 11.15 -7.91 -14.49
N GLU A 9 11.79 -8.95 -13.96
CA GLU A 9 11.31 -9.65 -12.76
C GLU A 9 11.40 -8.73 -11.52
N ILE A 10 10.37 -7.92 -11.29
CA ILE A 10 10.26 -7.05 -10.11
C ILE A 10 10.03 -7.95 -8.90
N GLU A 11 10.98 -7.97 -7.97
CA GLU A 11 10.78 -8.61 -6.67
C GLU A 11 9.82 -7.73 -5.86
N VAL A 12 8.61 -8.24 -5.63
CA VAL A 12 7.60 -7.58 -4.80
C VAL A 12 7.57 -8.21 -3.42
N ARG A 13 7.96 -7.45 -2.41
CA ARG A 13 7.96 -7.88 -1.02
C ARG A 13 6.81 -7.23 -0.28
N ALA A 14 6.07 -8.02 0.50
CA ALA A 14 4.95 -7.53 1.30
C ALA A 14 5.25 -7.70 2.80
N PHE A 15 5.19 -6.60 3.55
CA PHE A 15 5.44 -6.58 4.99
C PHE A 15 4.18 -6.18 5.73
N LEU A 16 3.72 -7.01 6.68
CA LEU A 16 2.58 -6.64 7.54
C LEU A 16 3.01 -5.52 8.49
N VAL A 17 2.42 -4.34 8.33
CA VAL A 17 2.72 -3.15 9.16
C VAL A 17 1.81 -3.08 10.37
N GLY A 18 0.56 -3.52 10.23
CA GLY A 18 -0.32 -3.65 11.38
C GLY A 18 -1.72 -4.14 11.05
N ARG A 19 -2.48 -4.34 12.14
CA ARG A 19 -3.86 -4.83 12.11
C ARG A 19 -4.75 -3.87 12.89
N ARG A 20 -5.93 -3.54 12.34
CA ARG A 20 -6.97 -2.78 13.04
C ARG A 20 -8.35 -3.42 12.83
N PRO A 21 -9.19 -3.51 13.87
CA PRO A 21 -10.56 -3.97 13.68
C PRO A 21 -11.43 -2.87 13.06
N CYS A 22 -12.23 -3.24 12.05
CA CYS A 22 -13.32 -2.43 11.53
C CYS A 22 -14.62 -3.21 11.73
N ARG A 23 -15.53 -2.69 12.59
CA ARG A 23 -16.81 -3.35 12.93
C ARG A 23 -16.67 -4.82 13.39
N GLY A 24 -15.56 -5.16 14.04
CA GLY A 24 -15.27 -6.52 14.51
C GLY A 24 -14.55 -7.42 13.50
N VAL A 25 -14.39 -6.98 12.25
CA VAL A 25 -13.60 -7.69 11.22
C VAL A 25 -12.16 -7.14 11.25
N PRO A 26 -11.13 -8.00 11.30
CA PRO A 26 -9.75 -7.53 11.21
C PRO A 26 -9.46 -6.94 9.83
N VAL A 27 -8.74 -5.82 9.82
CA VAL A 27 -8.17 -5.18 8.63
C VAL A 27 -6.66 -5.21 8.78
N ASP A 28 -5.99 -5.88 7.86
CA ASP A 28 -4.54 -6.02 7.80
C ASP A 28 -3.96 -5.06 6.76
N TYR A 29 -2.95 -4.30 7.15
CA TYR A 29 -2.29 -3.30 6.32
C TYR A 29 -0.85 -3.75 6.06
N PHE A 30 -0.51 -3.90 4.79
CA PHE A 30 0.79 -4.34 4.33
C PHE A 30 1.47 -3.23 3.53
N LEU A 31 2.76 -3.08 3.73
CA LEU A 31 3.65 -2.30 2.88
C LEU A 31 4.11 -3.19 1.73
N LEU A 32 3.99 -2.70 0.50
CA LEU A 32 4.60 -3.33 -0.68
C LEU A 32 5.88 -2.58 -1.01
N VAL A 33 6.94 -3.34 -1.26
CA VAL A 33 8.22 -2.84 -1.73
C VAL A 33 8.51 -3.52 -3.05
N GLU A 34 8.65 -2.72 -4.09
CA GLU A 34 9.00 -3.13 -5.45
C GLU A 34 10.43 -2.67 -5.71
N GLU A 35 11.35 -3.62 -5.83
CA GLU A 35 12.75 -3.34 -6.11
C GLU A 35 13.00 -3.44 -7.63
N TRP A 36 13.42 -2.32 -8.23
CA TRP A 36 13.88 -2.21 -9.61
C TRP A 36 15.41 -2.07 -9.64
N ASP A 37 16.08 -3.09 -10.17
CA ASP A 37 17.52 -3.08 -10.52
C ASP A 37 18.45 -2.53 -9.42
N ALA A 38 18.17 -2.88 -8.15
CA ALA A 38 18.89 -2.50 -6.93
C ALA A 38 19.07 -0.99 -6.67
N LEU A 39 18.58 -0.13 -7.55
CA LEU A 39 18.80 1.32 -7.53
C LEU A 39 17.51 2.11 -7.27
N TRP A 40 16.35 1.47 -7.48
CA TRP A 40 15.05 2.12 -7.36
C TRP A 40 14.10 1.25 -6.55
N GLU A 41 13.57 1.81 -5.46
CA GLU A 41 12.50 1.18 -4.69
C GLU A 41 11.22 1.98 -4.91
N CYS A 42 10.17 1.30 -5.35
CA CYS A 42 8.83 1.85 -5.37
C CYS A 42 8.02 1.19 -4.27
N TYR A 43 7.21 2.00 -3.60
CA TYR A 43 6.43 1.58 -2.47
C TYR A 43 4.95 1.64 -2.79
N GLY A 44 4.23 0.62 -2.34
CA GLY A 44 2.79 0.51 -2.46
C GLY A 44 2.16 0.03 -1.15
N ILE A 45 0.85 -0.19 -1.19
CA ILE A 45 0.12 -0.75 -0.05
C ILE A 45 -0.71 -1.94 -0.48
N ARG A 46 -0.96 -2.84 0.47
CA ARG A 46 -2.01 -3.83 0.37
C ARG A 46 -2.87 -3.79 1.63
N VAL A 47 -4.18 -3.84 1.45
CA VAL A 47 -5.16 -3.88 2.55
C VAL A 47 -6.01 -5.14 2.38
N GLU A 48 -6.14 -5.91 3.45
CA GLU A 48 -6.93 -7.15 3.48
C GLU A 48 -7.94 -7.11 4.61
N SER A 49 -9.19 -7.51 4.35
CA SER A 49 -10.21 -7.61 5.40
C SER A 49 -11.33 -8.56 5.00
N GLY A 50 -11.66 -9.51 5.88
CA GLY A 50 -12.86 -10.34 5.72
C GLY A 50 -12.94 -11.17 4.43
N GLY A 51 -11.79 -11.45 3.78
CA GLY A 51 -11.71 -12.13 2.48
C GLY A 51 -11.53 -11.19 1.28
N GLU A 52 -11.74 -9.89 1.47
CA GLU A 52 -11.45 -8.86 0.47
C GLU A 52 -9.98 -8.43 0.54
N ARG A 53 -9.39 -8.17 -0.62
CA ARG A 53 -8.01 -7.71 -0.76
C ARG A 53 -7.91 -6.64 -1.82
N THR A 54 -7.20 -5.56 -1.50
CA THR A 54 -6.86 -4.50 -2.44
C THR A 54 -5.37 -4.26 -2.40
N GLU A 55 -4.75 -4.27 -3.57
CA GLU A 55 -3.32 -4.08 -3.76
C GLU A 55 -3.09 -2.90 -4.69
N ILE A 56 -2.26 -1.96 -4.25
CA ILE A 56 -1.94 -0.74 -4.99
C ILE A 56 -0.41 -0.59 -4.98
N PRO A 57 0.28 -1.16 -5.97
CA PRO A 57 1.72 -0.99 -6.15
C PRO A 57 2.06 0.42 -6.66
N GLY A 58 3.34 0.78 -6.61
CA GLY A 58 3.90 1.92 -7.35
C GLY A 58 3.39 3.31 -6.94
N ILE A 59 2.92 3.46 -5.70
CA ILE A 59 2.34 4.72 -5.20
C ILE A 59 3.40 5.81 -5.13
N THR A 60 4.54 5.52 -4.49
CA THR A 60 5.60 6.52 -4.24
C THR A 60 6.97 5.87 -4.10
N ALA A 61 8.03 6.56 -4.49
CA ALA A 61 9.42 6.15 -4.21
C ALA A 61 9.90 6.61 -2.81
N SER A 62 9.05 7.29 -2.04
CA SER A 62 9.40 7.77 -0.70
C SER A 62 8.92 6.80 0.39
N GLN A 63 9.86 6.17 1.08
CA GLN A 63 9.58 5.29 2.22
C GLN A 63 8.85 6.02 3.35
N SER A 64 9.25 7.26 3.67
CA SER A 64 8.56 8.03 4.71
C SER A 64 7.15 8.45 4.28
N GLY A 65 6.96 8.75 2.99
CA GLY A 65 5.65 9.05 2.41
C GLY A 65 4.67 7.87 2.51
N ILE A 66 5.09 6.68 2.09
CA ILE A 66 4.22 5.49 2.15
C ILE A 66 3.89 5.08 3.59
N LEU A 67 4.85 5.20 4.53
CA LEU A 67 4.61 4.90 5.95
C LEU A 67 3.65 5.90 6.59
N SER A 68 3.71 7.17 6.19
CA SER A 68 2.74 8.20 6.59
C SER A 68 1.33 7.87 6.09
N LEU A 69 1.21 7.46 4.83
CA LEU A 69 -0.06 7.00 4.24
C LEU A 69 -0.61 5.77 4.97
N LEU A 70 0.22 4.75 5.24
CA LEU A 70 -0.18 3.58 6.03
C LEU A 70 -0.69 3.96 7.42
N SER A 71 -0.01 4.90 8.09
CA SER A 71 -0.48 5.44 9.38
C SER A 71 -1.84 6.13 9.27
N LYS A 72 -2.06 6.93 8.20
CA LYS A 72 -3.38 7.53 7.90
C LYS A 72 -4.46 6.45 7.72
N LEU A 73 -4.21 5.43 6.92
CA LEU A 73 -5.15 4.32 6.66
C LEU A 73 -5.50 3.55 7.93
N MET A 74 -4.50 3.21 8.74
CA MET A 74 -4.67 2.51 10.00
C MET A 74 -5.46 3.33 11.03
N ARG A 75 -5.28 4.65 11.07
CA ARG A 75 -6.04 5.54 11.95
C ARG A 75 -7.51 5.64 11.54
N GLY A 76 -7.80 5.57 10.24
CA GLY A 76 -9.16 5.59 9.70
C GLY A 76 -9.86 4.24 9.68
N SER A 77 -9.17 3.14 10.05
CA SER A 77 -9.66 1.77 9.84
C SER A 77 -10.13 1.52 8.40
N VAL A 78 -9.37 2.05 7.43
CA VAL A 78 -9.74 2.03 6.00
C VAL A 78 -9.78 0.59 5.50
N THR A 79 -10.91 0.20 4.93
CA THR A 79 -11.13 -1.14 4.38
C THR A 79 -10.56 -1.26 2.95
N PRO A 80 -10.36 -2.48 2.43
CA PRO A 80 -9.85 -2.68 1.07
C PRO A 80 -10.62 -1.88 0.01
N VAL A 81 -11.96 -1.88 0.11
CA VAL A 81 -12.86 -1.17 -0.80
C VAL A 81 -12.57 0.34 -0.88
N ALA A 82 -12.32 0.97 0.26
CA ALA A 82 -12.06 2.42 0.33
C ALA A 82 -10.57 2.78 0.21
N ALA A 83 -9.67 1.79 0.22
CA ALA A 83 -8.23 2.02 0.20
C ALA A 83 -7.79 2.77 -1.05
N ARG A 84 -8.41 2.47 -2.21
CA ARG A 84 -8.08 3.13 -3.47
C ARG A 84 -8.45 4.61 -3.46
N ASP A 85 -9.66 4.95 -3.04
CA ASP A 85 -10.13 6.33 -2.98
C ASP A 85 -9.23 7.18 -2.06
N VAL A 86 -8.87 6.63 -0.89
CA VAL A 86 -8.00 7.34 0.06
C VAL A 86 -6.58 7.55 -0.49
N VAL A 87 -6.05 6.58 -1.25
CA VAL A 87 -4.74 6.73 -1.90
C VAL A 87 -4.80 7.78 -3.01
N GLU A 88 -5.85 7.77 -3.82
CA GLU A 88 -6.05 8.75 -4.88
C GLU A 88 -6.17 10.17 -4.30
N ASP A 89 -6.94 10.35 -3.22
CA ASP A 89 -7.01 11.63 -2.50
C ASP A 89 -5.65 12.06 -1.93
N TRP A 90 -4.89 11.13 -1.34
CA TRP A 90 -3.57 11.43 -0.78
C TRP A 90 -2.55 11.86 -1.85
N LEU A 91 -2.64 11.32 -3.07
CA LEU A 91 -1.77 11.68 -4.18
C LEU A 91 -2.07 13.08 -4.76
N LEU A 92 -3.23 13.64 -4.45
CA LEU A 92 -3.64 14.98 -4.86
C LEU A 92 -3.31 16.06 -3.82
N GLU A 93 -2.96 15.68 -2.58
CA GLU A 93 -2.48 16.57 -1.51
C GLU A 93 -1.02 17.02 -1.74
#